data_AF-A0A757FPN0-F1
#
_entry.id   AF-A0A757FPN0-F1
#
_cell.length_a   1.000
_cell.length_b   1.000
_cell.length_c   1.000
_cell.angle_alpha   90.00
_cell.angle_beta   90.00
_cell.angle_gamma   90.00
#
_symmetry.space_group_name_H-M   'P 1'
#
loop_
_entity.id
_entity.type
_entity.pdbx_description
1 polymer ?
#
loop_
_entity_poly.entity_id
_entity_poly.type
_entity_poly.pdbx_seq_one_letter_code
_entity_poly.pdbx_strand_id
1 'polypeptide(L)' 'MFALADINSFYASCEKVFRPDLRNEPVIVLSNNDGCVIARSPEAKALGIRMGQPWFQVRQMRLEKK' A
#
# COMPACT_ATOMS: atom_id res chain seq x y z
N MET A 1 18.32 28.67 -2.46
CA MET A 1 17.18 28.16 -1.67
C MET A 1 16.73 26.84 -2.27
N PHE A 2 16.41 25.83 -1.45
CA PHE A 2 15.98 24.50 -1.92
C PHE A 2 14.67 24.09 -1.24
N ALA A 3 13.84 23.29 -1.94
CA ALA A 3 12.62 22.68 -1.43
C ALA A 3 12.52 21.23 -1.92
N LEU A 4 11.92 20.35 -1.10
CA LEU A 4 11.65 18.94 -1.42
C LEU A 4 10.14 18.71 -1.39
N ALA A 5 9.62 18.09 -2.45
CA ALA A 5 8.23 17.65 -2.53
C ALA A 5 8.21 16.12 -2.66
N ASP A 6 7.50 15.45 -1.75
CA ASP A 6 7.28 14.00 -1.76
C ASP A 6 5.79 13.71 -1.54
N ILE A 7 5.31 12.61 -2.11
CA ILE A 7 3.89 12.24 -2.05
C ILE A 7 3.69 11.06 -1.11
N ASN A 8 2.77 11.23 -0.16
CA ASN A 8 2.38 10.19 0.78
C ASN A 8 1.82 8.97 0.04
N SER A 9 2.52 7.84 0.15
CA SER A 9 2.05 6.54 -0.37
C SER A 9 1.67 6.57 -1.85
N PHE A 10 2.48 7.26 -2.68
CA PHE A 10 2.15 7.68 -4.04
C PHE A 10 1.30 6.70 -4.86
N TYR A 11 1.81 5.51 -5.20
CA TYR A 11 1.06 4.57 -6.04
C TYR A 11 -0.28 4.13 -5.43
N ALA A 12 -0.35 3.89 -4.11
CA ALA A 12 -1.60 3.56 -3.45
C ALA A 12 -2.60 4.74 -3.45
N SER A 13 -2.10 5.97 -3.37
CA SER A 13 -2.92 7.19 -3.45
C SER A 13 -3.45 7.41 -4.87
N CYS A 14 -2.64 7.17 -5.91
CA CYS A 14 -3.08 7.20 -7.30
C CYS A 14 -4.23 6.22 -7.56
N GLU A 15 -4.08 4.97 -7.13
CA GLU A 15 -5.15 3.97 -7.27
C GLU A 15 -6.45 4.42 -6.60
N LYS A 16 -6.38 4.95 -5.36
CA LYS A 16 -7.57 5.45 -4.65
C LYS A 16 -8.22 6.68 -5.31
N VAL A 17 -7.50 7.46 -6.11
CA VAL A 17 -8.08 8.57 -6.90
C VAL A 17 -8.90 8.03 -8.06
N PHE A 18 -8.38 7.04 -8.79
CA PHE A 18 -9.07 6.46 -9.96
C PHE A 18 -10.11 5.38 -9.59
N ARG A 19 -10.01 4.83 -8.38
CA ARG A 19 -10.95 3.85 -7.81
C ARG A 19 -11.56 4.39 -6.50
N PRO A 20 -12.62 5.22 -6.60
CA PRO A 20 -13.26 5.83 -5.42
C PRO A 20 -13.76 4.80 -4.40
N ASP A 21 -14.10 3.58 -4.86
CA ASP A 21 -14.49 2.46 -4.01
C ASP A 21 -13.38 1.99 -3.06
N LEU A 22 -12.11 2.25 -3.39
CA LEU A 22 -10.96 1.90 -2.55
C LEU A 22 -10.59 2.99 -1.53
N ARG A 23 -11.29 4.14 -1.51
CA ARG A 23 -10.90 5.31 -0.71
C ARG A 23 -10.66 4.97 0.77
N ASN A 24 -11.54 4.17 1.36
CA ASN A 24 -11.48 3.78 2.78
C ASN A 24 -10.91 2.37 3.00
N GLU A 25 -10.41 1.71 1.95
CA GLU A 25 -9.91 0.35 2.04
C GLU A 25 -8.38 0.31 2.20
N PRO A 26 -7.83 -0.72 2.86
CA PRO A 26 -6.39 -0.99 2.87
C PRO A 26 -5.91 -1.38 1.47
N VAL A 27 -5.13 -0.49 0.85
CA VAL A 27 -4.53 -0.70 -0.48
C VAL A 27 -3.03 -0.94 -0.36
N ILE A 28 -2.54 -1.96 -1.06
CA ILE A 28 -1.12 -2.20 -1.35
C ILE A 28 -0.93 -2.26 -2.86
N VAL A 29 0.27 -1.91 -3.33
CA VAL A 29 0.66 -2.07 -4.73
C VAL A 29 1.85 -3.03 -4.77
N LEU A 30 1.79 -4.00 -5.67
CA LEU A 30 2.82 -5.02 -5.86
C LEU A 30 3.79 -4.61 -6.98
N SER A 31 5.01 -5.15 -6.92
CA SER A 31 5.97 -5.05 -8.02
C SER A 31 5.48 -5.84 -9.24
N ASN A 32 6.19 -5.69 -10.36
CA ASN A 32 6.01 -6.58 -11.51
C ASN A 32 6.00 -8.06 -11.07
N ASN A 33 5.10 -8.83 -11.70
CA ASN A 33 4.86 -10.24 -11.43
C ASN A 33 4.37 -10.55 -10.00
N ASP A 34 3.69 -9.60 -9.34
CA ASP A 34 3.09 -9.76 -8.01
C ASP A 34 4.07 -10.26 -6.92
N GLY A 35 5.33 -9.86 -7.05
CA GLY A 35 6.40 -10.33 -6.18
C GLY A 35 6.31 -9.76 -4.76
N CYS A 36 6.54 -8.45 -4.64
CA CYS A 36 6.68 -7.78 -3.35
C CYS A 36 5.84 -6.51 -3.27
N VAL A 37 5.45 -6.12 -2.05
CA VAL A 37 4.77 -4.87 -1.76
C VAL A 37 5.71 -3.68 -1.98
N ILE A 38 5.38 -2.79 -2.92
CA ILE A 38 6.16 -1.59 -3.27
C ILE A 38 5.47 -0.27 -2.88
N ALA A 39 4.17 -0.29 -2.60
CA ALA A 39 3.48 0.84 -1.98
C ALA A 39 2.37 0.36 -1.03
N ARG A 40 2.06 1.19 -0.03
CA ARG A 40 1.16 0.85 1.08
C ARG A 40 0.40 2.10 1.49
N SER A 41 -0.93 2.03 1.46
CA SER A 41 -1.80 3.03 2.07
C SER A 41 -1.61 3.10 3.60
N PRO A 42 -1.98 4.20 4.28
CA PRO A 42 -1.92 4.31 5.74
C PRO A 42 -2.64 3.16 6.46
N GLU A 43 -3.80 2.73 5.96
CA GLU A 43 -4.59 1.64 6.52
C GLU A 43 -3.86 0.30 6.39
N ALA A 44 -3.23 0.05 5.23
CA ALA A 44 -2.42 -1.14 5.03
C ALA A 44 -1.16 -1.17 5.93
N LYS A 45 -0.57 -0.01 6.22
CA LYS A 45 0.54 0.09 7.20
C LYS A 45 0.06 -0.24 8.61
N ALA A 46 -1.14 0.21 8.99
CA ALA A 46 -1.73 -0.07 10.31
C ALA A 46 -2.02 -1.57 10.52
N LEU A 47 -2.30 -2.31 9.44
CA LEU A 47 -2.42 -3.77 9.45
C LEU A 47 -1.07 -4.51 9.60
N GLY A 48 0.05 -3.80 9.66
CA GLY A 48 1.38 -4.38 9.86
C GLY A 48 2.07 -4.89 8.59
N ILE A 49 1.49 -4.67 7.40
CA ILE A 49 2.09 -5.06 6.12
C ILE A 49 3.36 -4.22 5.88
N ARG A 50 4.50 -4.87 5.64
CA ARG A 50 5.81 -4.20 5.52
C ARG A 50 6.14 -3.85 4.07
N MET A 51 7.03 -2.86 3.88
CA MET A 51 7.58 -2.56 2.54
C MET A 51 8.51 -3.69 2.11
N GLY A 52 8.46 -4.09 0.83
CA GLY A 52 9.26 -5.18 0.29
C GLY A 52 8.81 -6.57 0.76
N GLN A 53 7.70 -6.66 1.52
CA GLN A 53 7.19 -7.95 1.95
C GLN A 53 6.65 -8.73 0.74
N PRO A 54 7.04 -10.01 0.56
CA PRO A 54 6.53 -10.83 -0.53
C PRO A 54 5.01 -11.05 -0.43
N TRP A 55 4.32 -10.99 -1.56
CA TRP A 55 2.85 -11.12 -1.61
C TRP A 55 2.35 -12.44 -1.03
N PHE A 56 3.06 -13.56 -1.26
CA PHE A 56 2.64 -14.85 -0.72
C PHE A 56 2.54 -14.87 0.80
N GLN A 57 3.39 -14.09 1.49
CA GLN A 57 3.35 -13.95 2.95
C GLN A 57 2.16 -13.08 3.36
N VAL A 58 1.95 -11.94 2.68
CA VAL A 58 0.84 -11.02 2.94
C VAL A 58 -0.50 -11.73 2.74
N ARG A 59 -0.66 -12.50 1.68
CA ARG A 59 -1.89 -13.25 1.38
C ARG A 59 -2.22 -14.32 2.44
N GLN A 60 -1.21 -14.78 3.19
CA GLN A 60 -1.38 -15.73 4.30
C GLN A 60 -1.60 -15.02 5.65
N MET A 61 -1.48 -13.70 5.72
CA MET A 61 -1.73 -12.96 6.96
C MET A 61 -3.21 -13.00 7.33
N ARG A 62 -3.49 -13.26 8.61
CA ARG A 62 -4.80 -12.99 9.17
C ARG A 62 -4.90 -11.50 9.45
N LEU A 63 -5.59 -10.77 8.58
CA LEU A 63 -5.74 -9.32 8.70
C LEU A 63 -6.94 -9.03 9.58
N GLU A 64 -6.69 -8.66 10.84
CA GLU A 64 -7.72 -8.23 11.77
C GLU A 64 -7.73 -6.70 11.82
N LYS A 65 -8.91 -6.09 11.61
CA LYS A 65 -9.09 -4.64 11.86
C LYS A 65 -9.05 -4.46 13.38
N LYS A 66 -7.99 -3.83 13.89
CA LYS A 66 -7.90 -3.41 15.29
C LYS A 66 -8.98 -2.40 15.64
#